data_AF-A0A1I7FCQ3-F1
#
_entry.id   AF-A0A1I7FCQ3-F1
#
_cell.length_a   1.000
_cell.length_b   1.000
_cell.length_c   1.000
_cell.angle_alpha   90.00
_cell.angle_beta   90.00
_cell.angle_gamma   90.00
#
_symmetry.space_group_name_H-M   'P 1'
#
loop_
_entity.id
_entity.type
_entity.pdbx_description
1 polymer ?
#
loop_
_entity_poly.entity_id
_entity_poly.type
_entity_poly.pdbx_seq_one_letter_code
_entity_poly.pdbx_strand_id
1 'polypeptide(L)'
;MNHQAQIQKQKTGNATSKAGVEKRKNEREAAFKKIWRGTHKDYRGCLPDGTLTVISWAKYGGGLVTAASICDAELAERSVLRFGQLNHQIKQG
;
A
#
# COMPACT_ATOMS: atom_id res chain seq x y z
N MET A 1 14.20 21.26 46.98
CA MET A 1 13.47 21.76 45.78
C MET A 1 13.64 20.70 44.71
N ASN A 2 12.58 19.92 44.47
CA ASN A 2 12.69 18.57 43.91
C ASN A 2 11.78 18.43 42.68
N HIS A 3 12.37 17.99 41.56
CA HIS A 3 11.76 17.31 40.40
C HIS A 3 10.69 18.07 39.58
N GLN A 4 10.48 17.88 38.28
CA GLN A 4 11.15 17.22 37.15
C GLN A 4 10.17 17.43 35.97
N ALA A 5 10.69 17.67 34.78
CA ALA A 5 9.91 17.97 33.58
C ALA A 5 8.93 16.86 33.18
N GLN A 6 7.65 17.21 32.95
CA GLN A 6 6.66 16.32 32.32
C GLN A 6 6.67 16.51 30.80
N ILE A 7 7.49 15.71 30.11
CA ILE A 7 7.36 15.49 28.67
C ILE A 7 6.24 14.47 28.48
N GLN A 8 5.06 14.93 28.06
CA GLN A 8 3.97 14.06 27.64
C GLN A 8 4.31 13.40 26.31
N LYS A 9 4.89 12.19 26.39
CA LYS A 9 4.95 11.24 25.28
C LYS A 9 3.52 10.73 25.04
N GLN A 10 2.81 11.30 24.07
CA GLN A 10 1.62 10.66 23.52
C GLN A 10 2.05 9.40 22.78
N LYS A 11 2.02 8.28 23.51
CA LYS A 11 2.05 6.91 22.99
C LYS A 11 0.96 6.77 21.93
N THR A 12 1.35 6.66 20.66
CA THR A 12 0.50 6.11 19.61
C THR A 12 0.19 4.66 19.97
N GLY A 13 -0.97 4.44 20.58
CA GLY A 13 -1.43 3.12 21.01
C GLY A 13 -1.62 2.23 19.79
N ASN A 14 -0.71 1.25 19.61
CA ASN A 14 -0.89 0.16 18.67
C ASN A 14 -1.91 -0.82 19.26
N ALA A 15 -3.20 -0.46 19.19
CA ALA A 15 -4.31 -1.32 19.59
C ALA A 15 -4.41 -2.48 18.59
N THR A 16 -3.71 -3.57 18.91
CA THR A 16 -3.65 -4.79 18.11
C THR A 16 -4.81 -5.71 18.52
N SER A 17 -6.04 -5.26 18.33
CA SER A 17 -7.19 -6.16 18.39
C SER A 17 -7.13 -7.04 17.15
N LYS A 18 -7.30 -8.37 17.28
CA LYS A 18 -7.31 -9.32 16.14
C LYS A 18 -8.20 -8.84 14.98
N ALA A 19 -9.35 -8.24 15.31
CA ALA A 19 -10.25 -7.61 14.34
C ALA A 19 -9.67 -6.39 13.60
N GLY A 20 -8.86 -5.56 14.28
CA GLY A 20 -8.21 -4.39 13.68
C GLY A 20 -6.99 -4.74 12.82
N VAL A 21 -6.38 -5.90 13.04
CA VAL A 21 -5.34 -6.46 12.15
C VAL A 21 -5.97 -7.03 10.89
N GLU A 22 -7.04 -7.80 11.03
CA GLU A 22 -7.74 -8.42 9.90
C GLU A 22 -8.35 -7.38 8.95
N LYS A 23 -8.99 -6.35 9.52
CA LYS A 23 -9.54 -5.24 8.74
C LYS A 23 -8.47 -4.55 7.89
N ARG A 24 -7.29 -4.28 8.48
CA ARG A 24 -6.16 -3.66 7.77
C ARG A 24 -5.62 -4.54 6.64
N LYS A 25 -5.56 -5.86 6.84
CA LYS A 25 -5.18 -6.81 5.77
C LYS A 25 -6.17 -6.77 4.62
N ASN A 26 -7.47 -6.81 4.90
CA ASN A 26 -8.51 -6.76 3.86
C ASN A 26 -8.48 -5.45 3.07
N GLU A 27 -8.29 -4.31 3.74
CA GLU A 27 -8.16 -3.01 3.07
C GLU A 27 -6.92 -2.93 2.19
N ARG A 28 -5.80 -3.46 2.68
CA ARG A 28 -4.53 -3.57 1.92
C ARG A 28 -4.70 -4.44 0.68
N GLU A 29 -5.30 -5.61 0.81
CA GLU A 29 -5.55 -6.51 -0.31
C GLU A 29 -6.50 -5.89 -1.34
N ALA A 30 -7.53 -5.19 -0.88
CA ALA A 30 -8.44 -4.47 -1.77
C ALA A 30 -7.73 -3.36 -2.55
N ALA A 31 -6.85 -2.59 -1.90
CA ALA A 31 -6.03 -1.56 -2.55
C ALA A 31 -5.06 -2.20 -3.56
N PHE A 32 -4.37 -3.26 -3.17
CA PHE A 32 -3.45 -4.00 -4.03
C PHE A 32 -4.16 -4.57 -5.25
N LYS A 33 -5.36 -5.14 -5.07
CA LYS A 33 -6.19 -5.67 -6.18
C LYS A 33 -6.57 -4.57 -7.17
N LYS A 34 -6.85 -3.35 -6.70
CA LYS A 34 -7.10 -2.20 -7.59
C LYS A 34 -5.86 -1.84 -8.40
N ILE A 35 -4.69 -1.79 -7.75
CA ILE A 35 -3.41 -1.54 -8.42
C ILE A 35 -3.15 -2.61 -9.48
N TRP A 36 -3.21 -3.89 -9.09
CA TRP A 36 -3.01 -5.03 -9.97
C TRP A 36 -3.89 -4.94 -11.23
N ARG A 37 -5.18 -4.61 -11.09
CA ARG A 37 -6.09 -4.44 -12.25
C ARG A 37 -5.68 -3.29 -13.18
N GLY A 38 -5.07 -2.24 -12.66
CA GLY A 38 -4.58 -1.09 -13.42
C GLY A 38 -3.15 -1.25 -13.97
N THR A 39 -2.37 -2.18 -13.43
CA THR A 39 -1.02 -2.48 -13.90
C THR A 39 -1.07 -3.19 -15.26
N HIS A 40 -0.15 -2.83 -16.17
CA HIS A 40 0.00 -3.51 -17.46
C HIS A 40 0.27 -4.99 -17.26
N LYS A 41 -0.18 -5.83 -18.19
CA LYS A 41 -0.10 -7.30 -18.09
C LYS A 41 1.33 -7.82 -17.91
N ASP A 42 2.32 -7.13 -18.48
CA ASP A 42 3.73 -7.54 -18.39
C ASP A 42 4.36 -7.25 -17.02
N TYR A 43 3.75 -6.36 -16.23
CA TYR A 43 4.24 -5.97 -14.90
C TYR A 43 3.38 -6.51 -13.76
N ARG A 44 2.47 -7.45 -14.05
CA ARG A 44 1.62 -8.11 -13.06
C ARG A 44 1.52 -9.61 -13.34
N GLY A 45 1.28 -10.39 -12.30
CA GLY A 45 1.13 -11.83 -12.41
C GLY A 45 0.20 -12.41 -11.36
N CYS A 46 0.01 -13.72 -11.45
CA CYS A 46 -0.69 -14.53 -10.48
C CYS A 46 0.18 -15.76 -10.21
N LEU A 47 0.47 -16.03 -8.94
CA LEU A 47 1.14 -17.26 -8.52
C LEU A 47 0.18 -18.46 -8.63
N PRO A 48 0.68 -19.70 -8.64
CA PRO A 48 -0.16 -20.90 -8.78
C PRO A 48 -1.22 -21.07 -7.68
N ASP A 49 -0.98 -20.50 -6.50
CA ASP A 49 -1.90 -20.47 -5.36
C ASP A 49 -2.99 -19.39 -5.48
N GLY A 50 -2.98 -18.59 -6.55
CA GLY A 50 -3.90 -17.48 -6.77
C GLY A 50 -3.41 -16.14 -6.19
N THR A 51 -2.21 -16.09 -5.60
CA THR A 51 -1.66 -14.85 -5.04
C THR A 51 -1.30 -13.86 -6.14
N LEU A 52 -1.87 -12.65 -6.05
CA LEU A 52 -1.61 -11.58 -7.00
C LEU A 52 -0.22 -10.96 -6.77
N THR A 53 0.50 -10.73 -7.86
CA THR A 53 1.83 -10.10 -7.83
C THR A 53 1.93 -8.91 -8.79
N VAL A 54 2.75 -7.94 -8.44
CA VAL A 54 3.15 -6.82 -9.30
C VAL A 54 4.64 -6.59 -9.19
N ILE A 55 5.26 -6.07 -10.26
CA ILE A 55 6.64 -5.58 -10.19
C ILE A 55 6.64 -4.27 -9.39
N SER A 56 7.40 -4.23 -8.30
CA SER A 56 7.67 -3.04 -7.49
C SER A 56 8.56 -2.07 -8.26
N TRP A 57 8.43 -0.76 -7.98
CA TRP A 57 9.31 0.23 -8.59
C TRP A 57 10.70 0.18 -7.96
N ALA A 58 11.72 0.47 -8.77
CA ALA A 58 13.13 0.46 -8.34
C ALA A 58 13.39 1.31 -7.09
N LYS A 59 12.71 2.45 -6.94
CA LYS A 59 12.86 3.34 -5.76
C LYS A 59 12.42 2.71 -4.44
N TYR A 60 11.63 1.63 -4.49
CA TYR A 60 11.19 0.87 -3.32
C TYR A 60 11.95 -0.46 -3.17
N GLY A 61 13.02 -0.67 -3.94
CA GLY A 61 13.83 -1.89 -3.96
C GLY A 61 13.61 -2.75 -5.20
N GLY A 62 12.51 -2.55 -5.93
CA GLY A 62 12.18 -3.34 -7.12
C GLY A 62 11.83 -4.80 -6.81
N GLY A 63 11.69 -5.61 -7.86
CA GLY A 63 11.36 -7.03 -7.74
C GLY A 63 9.85 -7.31 -7.66
N LEU A 64 9.51 -8.59 -7.50
CA LEU A 64 8.12 -9.05 -7.48
C LEU A 64 7.54 -8.96 -6.08
N VAL A 65 6.42 -8.24 -5.92
CA VAL A 65 5.76 -8.04 -4.63
C VAL A 65 4.30 -8.49 -4.65
N THR A 66 3.81 -8.90 -3.48
CA THR A 66 2.41 -9.27 -3.23
C THR A 66 1.74 -8.22 -2.34
N ALA A 67 0.45 -8.37 -2.08
CA ALA A 67 -0.24 -7.55 -1.08
C ALA A 67 0.44 -7.63 0.29
N ALA A 68 1.05 -8.76 0.66
CA ALA A 68 1.72 -8.93 1.95
C ALA A 68 3.11 -8.27 2.00
N SER A 69 3.82 -8.16 0.88
CA SER A 69 5.23 -7.72 0.84
C SER A 69 5.46 -6.32 0.28
N ILE A 70 4.51 -5.76 -0.48
CA ILE A 70 4.57 -4.36 -0.93
C ILE A 70 4.69 -3.43 0.29
N CYS A 71 5.42 -2.32 0.20
CA CYS A 71 5.50 -1.36 1.29
C CYS A 71 4.32 -0.36 1.27
N ASP A 72 4.01 0.24 2.43
CA ASP A 72 2.88 1.16 2.56
C ASP A 72 3.02 2.41 1.69
N ALA A 73 4.26 2.91 1.55
CA ALA A 73 4.56 4.08 0.73
C ALA A 73 4.27 3.81 -0.76
N GLU A 74 4.69 2.65 -1.28
CA GLU A 74 4.41 2.26 -2.66
C GLU A 74 2.92 2.03 -2.90
N LEU A 75 2.26 1.35 -1.96
CA LEU A 75 0.83 1.08 -2.03
C LEU A 75 0.03 2.39 -2.08
N ALA A 76 0.39 3.37 -1.24
CA ALA A 76 -0.23 4.68 -1.21
C ALA A 76 0.00 5.43 -2.54
N GLU A 77 1.24 5.51 -3.01
CA GLU A 77 1.57 6.27 -4.23
C GLU A 77 0.86 5.70 -5.47
N ARG A 78 0.86 4.38 -5.62
CA ARG A 78 0.14 3.71 -6.72
C ARG A 78 -1.38 3.86 -6.62
N SER A 79 -1.91 3.99 -5.42
CA SER A 79 -3.35 4.24 -5.21
C SER A 79 -3.76 5.64 -5.63
N VAL A 80 -2.88 6.62 -5.48
CA VAL A 80 -3.13 8.04 -5.82
C VAL A 80 -2.95 8.32 -7.31
N LEU A 81 -1.96 7.71 -7.97
CA LEU A 81 -1.67 7.96 -9.40
C LEU A 81 -2.83 7.60 -10.34
N ARG A 82 -3.77 6.78 -9.91
CA ARG A 82 -4.98 6.48 -10.69
C ARG A 82 -5.96 7.64 -10.82
N PHE A 83 -5.89 8.64 -9.93
CA PHE A 83 -6.62 9.90 -10.09
C PHE A 83 -5.91 10.88 -11.03
N GLY A 84 -4.59 10.76 -11.19
CA GLY A 84 -3.80 11.60 -12.11
C GLY A 84 -3.86 11.13 -13.57
N GLN A 85 -3.96 9.82 -13.81
CA GLN A 85 -3.90 9.27 -15.17
C GLN A 85 -5.21 9.40 -15.97
N LEU A 86 -6.35 9.64 -15.31
CA LEU A 86 -7.62 9.99 -15.97
C LEU A 86 -7.64 11.43 -16.52
N ASN A 87 -6.80 12.33 -16.00
CA ASN A 87 -6.79 13.75 -16.43
C ASN A 87 -5.88 14.04 -17.62
N HIS A 88 -4.98 13.11 -18.00
CA HIS A 88 -4.13 13.32 -19.18
C HIS A 88 -4.74 12.81 -20.49
N GLN A 89 -5.79 11.98 -20.42
CA GLN A 89 -6.45 11.42 -21.61
C GLN A 89 -7.65 12.25 -22.09
N ILE A 90 -8.10 13.27 -21.33
CA ILE A 90 -9.21 14.16 -21.71
C ILE A 90 -8.71 15.42 -22.46
N LYS A 91 -7.40 15.69 -22.49
CA LYS A 91 -6.83 16.86 -23.19
C LYS A 91 -6.41 16.63 -24.64
N GLN A 92 -6.71 15.46 -25.21
CA GLN A 92 -6.43 15.16 -26.63
C GLN A 92 -7.66 14.66 -27.42
N GLY A 93 -8.86 14.94 -26.93
CA GLY A 93 -10.13 14.70 -27.64
C GLY A 93 -10.71 15.99 -28.20
#